data_AF-A0A0D0X102-F1
#
_entry.id   AF-A0A0D0X102-F1
#
_cell.length_a   1.000
_cell.length_b   1.000
_cell.length_c   1.000
_cell.angle_alpha   90.00
_cell.angle_beta   90.00
_cell.angle_gamma   90.00
#
_symmetry.space_group_name_H-M   'P 1'
#
loop_
_entity.id
_entity.type
_entity.pdbx_description
1 polymer ?
#
loop_
_entity_poly.entity_id
_entity_poly.type
_entity_poly.pdbx_seq_one_letter_code
_entity_poly.pdbx_strand_id
1 'polypeptide(L)'
;MRDDEYPTPVSDPEADGLPDTADDDSTANDDVETGREADGPAPAQLPGDRTPVAVDRYGTTAEEQLDGESLDYKLQRESFERPADDPLAGPVDPDIAAEADSEEAAAQAQLDADVIDPGPTSDPHSPVSIYDHGQLGSVADAEVGRLVEPDEGAHSDLETDNVAYDAGSAGGGASAEELAIHETRPPGAH
;
A
#
# COMPACT_ATOMS: atom_id res chain seq x y z
N MET A 1 -33.97 40.24 -3.93
CA MET A 1 -32.98 39.84 -4.95
C MET A 1 -31.66 39.83 -4.23
N ARG A 2 -31.00 38.67 -4.11
CA ARG A 2 -29.71 38.57 -3.44
C ARG A 2 -28.65 39.01 -4.45
N ASP A 3 -27.93 40.06 -4.10
CA ASP A 3 -26.72 40.46 -4.82
C ASP A 3 -25.64 39.49 -4.35
N ASP A 4 -25.42 38.42 -5.13
CA ASP A 4 -24.40 37.43 -4.83
C ASP A 4 -23.02 38.05 -5.07
N GLU A 5 -22.29 38.32 -3.99
CA GLU A 5 -20.94 38.90 -3.94
C GLU A 5 -19.86 37.88 -4.32
N TYR A 6 -20.09 37.15 -5.42
CA TYR A 6 -19.11 36.28 -6.03
C TYR A 6 -18.62 36.90 -7.33
N PRO A 7 -17.31 36.85 -7.63
CA PRO A 7 -16.82 37.23 -8.94
C PRO A 7 -17.52 36.39 -10.00
N THR A 8 -17.97 37.04 -11.08
CA THR A 8 -18.59 36.33 -12.21
C THR A 8 -17.64 35.24 -12.69
N PRO A 9 -18.06 33.96 -12.68
CA PRO A 9 -17.22 32.89 -13.19
C PRO A 9 -16.87 33.17 -14.65
N VAL A 10 -15.65 32.81 -15.05
CA VAL A 10 -15.11 33.08 -16.40
C VAL A 10 -15.86 32.30 -17.48
N SER A 11 -16.62 31.28 -17.08
CA SER A 11 -17.47 30.43 -17.91
C SER A 11 -18.77 30.08 -17.18
N ASP A 12 -19.87 30.02 -17.92
CA ASP A 12 -21.20 29.62 -17.44
C ASP A 12 -21.66 28.37 -18.21
N PRO A 13 -21.36 27.16 -17.72
CA PRO A 13 -21.67 25.93 -18.42
C PRO A 13 -23.18 25.67 -18.56
N GLU A 14 -24.04 26.29 -17.75
CA GLU A 14 -25.49 26.18 -17.91
C GLU A 14 -26.01 27.04 -19.08
N ALA A 15 -25.37 28.19 -19.34
CA ALA A 15 -25.65 29.03 -20.50
C ALA A 15 -24.99 28.51 -21.79
N ASP A 16 -23.81 27.89 -21.69
CA ASP A 16 -23.05 27.37 -22.83
C ASP A 16 -23.64 26.08 -23.42
N GLY A 17 -24.57 25.43 -22.69
CA GLY A 17 -25.26 24.21 -23.12
C GLY A 17 -24.40 22.95 -22.99
N LEU A 18 -25.04 21.78 -23.06
CA LEU A 18 -24.29 20.52 -23.08
C LEU A 18 -23.46 20.47 -24.38
N PRO A 19 -22.16 20.10 -24.31
CA PRO A 19 -21.37 19.88 -25.51
C PRO A 19 -22.00 18.78 -26.36
N ASP A 20 -21.90 18.92 -27.68
CA ASP A 20 -22.42 17.95 -28.63
C ASP A 20 -21.75 16.58 -28.40
N THR A 21 -22.48 15.49 -28.66
CA THR A 21 -21.87 14.15 -28.60
C THR A 21 -20.79 14.07 -29.67
N ALA A 22 -19.55 13.74 -29.27
CA ALA A 22 -18.45 13.56 -30.20
C ALA A 22 -18.88 12.59 -31.32
N ASP A 23 -18.68 13.00 -32.58
CA ASP A 23 -18.87 12.14 -33.74
C ASP A 23 -17.93 10.92 -33.62
N ASP A 24 -18.39 9.71 -33.93
CA ASP A 24 -17.59 8.48 -33.81
C ASP A 24 -16.37 8.49 -34.77
N ASP A 25 -16.42 9.35 -35.81
CA ASP A 25 -15.32 9.62 -36.72
C ASP A 25 -14.41 10.77 -36.23
N SER A 26 -14.73 11.42 -35.10
CA SER A 26 -13.84 12.35 -34.40
C SER A 26 -12.83 11.54 -33.60
N THR A 27 -11.69 11.26 -34.21
CA THR A 27 -10.46 10.98 -33.49
C THR A 27 -10.17 12.18 -32.59
N ALA A 28 -10.52 12.08 -31.31
CA ALA A 28 -10.51 13.18 -30.34
C ALA A 28 -9.17 13.92 -30.17
N ASN A 29 -8.12 13.58 -30.95
CA ASN A 29 -6.80 14.20 -30.92
C ASN A 29 -6.01 14.20 -32.26
N ASP A 30 -6.57 13.94 -33.45
CA ASP A 30 -5.71 13.83 -34.69
C ASP A 30 -5.41 15.16 -35.40
N ASP A 31 -6.23 16.20 -35.21
CA ASP A 31 -6.01 17.54 -35.80
C ASP A 31 -5.53 18.56 -34.76
N VAL A 32 -4.81 18.08 -33.75
CA VAL A 32 -4.28 18.94 -32.70
C VAL A 32 -2.81 19.22 -33.00
N GLU A 33 -2.56 20.19 -33.89
CA GLU A 33 -1.36 21.04 -33.84
C GLU A 33 -1.39 21.91 -32.57
N THR A 34 -1.66 21.31 -31.41
CA THR A 34 -1.21 21.89 -30.14
C THR A 34 0.19 21.36 -29.98
N GLY A 35 1.16 22.18 -30.37
CA GLY A 35 2.33 22.27 -29.50
C GLY A 35 1.78 22.38 -28.09
N ARG A 36 2.23 21.52 -27.16
CA ARG A 36 1.90 21.70 -25.74
C ARG A 36 2.37 23.11 -25.37
N GLU A 37 1.50 24.09 -25.50
CA GLU A 37 1.47 25.26 -24.65
C GLU A 37 1.02 24.75 -23.28
N ALA A 38 1.84 23.89 -22.66
CA ALA A 38 1.66 23.53 -21.26
C ALA A 38 1.71 24.80 -20.39
N ASP A 39 2.34 25.84 -20.93
CA ASP A 39 2.23 27.21 -20.49
C ASP A 39 1.76 28.05 -21.68
N GLY A 40 0.66 28.80 -21.55
CA GLY A 40 0.19 29.72 -22.59
C GLY A 40 1.24 30.79 -22.97
N PRO A 41 0.89 31.81 -23.77
CA PRO A 41 1.85 32.80 -24.31
C PRO A 41 2.67 33.58 -23.26
N ALA A 42 2.35 33.44 -21.97
CA ALA A 42 3.14 33.91 -20.85
C ALA A 42 3.20 32.84 -19.75
N PRO A 43 4.18 31.91 -19.76
CA PRO A 43 4.47 31.09 -18.59
C PRO A 43 4.64 31.96 -17.34
N ALA A 44 4.07 31.52 -16.22
CA ALA A 44 4.27 32.21 -14.95
C ALA A 44 5.79 32.34 -14.68
N GLN A 45 6.24 33.57 -14.41
CA GLN A 45 7.64 33.78 -14.06
C GLN A 45 7.96 32.98 -12.80
N LEU A 46 8.93 32.07 -12.91
CA LEU A 46 9.42 31.33 -11.76
C LEU A 46 9.92 32.32 -10.69
N PRO A 47 9.69 32.06 -9.40
CA PRO A 47 10.16 32.92 -8.33
C PRO A 47 11.68 33.11 -8.41
N GLY A 48 12.12 34.34 -8.69
CA GLY A 48 13.54 34.67 -8.90
C GLY A 48 14.42 34.56 -7.66
N ASP A 49 13.81 34.31 -6.50
CA ASP A 49 14.49 34.02 -5.23
C ASP A 49 14.85 32.53 -5.07
N ARG A 50 14.43 31.67 -5.99
CA ARG A 50 14.74 30.23 -5.96
C ARG A 50 15.64 29.86 -7.12
N THR A 51 16.79 29.27 -6.79
CA THR A 51 17.62 28.61 -7.80
C THR A 51 16.84 27.43 -8.38
N PRO A 52 16.63 27.37 -9.70
CA PRO A 52 15.94 26.25 -10.31
C PRO A 52 16.75 24.97 -10.08
N VAL A 53 16.10 23.97 -9.51
CA VAL A 53 16.72 22.67 -9.20
C VAL A 53 16.79 21.85 -10.48
N ALA A 54 17.86 21.07 -10.62
CA ALA A 54 18.01 20.10 -11.71
C ALA A 54 18.19 20.66 -13.13
N VAL A 55 18.47 21.95 -13.29
CA VAL A 55 18.78 22.56 -14.61
C VAL A 55 19.96 21.91 -15.33
N ASP A 56 20.94 21.41 -14.58
CA ASP A 56 22.11 20.72 -15.13
C ASP A 56 21.90 19.19 -15.26
N ARG A 57 20.67 18.70 -15.05
CA ARG A 57 20.34 17.28 -15.17
C ARG A 57 19.87 16.95 -16.58
N TYR A 58 20.33 15.81 -17.08
CA TYR A 58 19.89 15.25 -18.35
C TYR A 58 18.38 14.96 -18.31
N GLY A 59 17.67 15.25 -19.40
CA GLY A 59 16.24 14.99 -19.56
C GLY A 59 15.33 16.19 -19.25
N THR A 60 15.90 17.37 -19.07
CA THR A 60 15.14 18.62 -18.88
C THR A 60 14.79 19.30 -20.21
N THR A 61 15.45 18.93 -21.30
CA THR A 61 15.12 19.39 -22.66
C THR A 61 14.35 18.34 -23.46
N ALA A 62 13.56 18.77 -24.44
CA ALA A 62 12.76 17.86 -25.28
C ALA A 62 13.65 16.89 -26.09
N GLU A 63 14.82 17.33 -26.53
CA GLU A 63 15.78 16.49 -27.26
C GLU A 63 16.33 15.36 -26.37
N GLU A 64 16.76 15.68 -25.14
CA GLU A 64 17.26 14.70 -24.19
C GLU A 64 16.19 13.67 -23.77
N GLN A 65 14.91 14.07 -23.76
CA GLN A 65 13.81 13.14 -23.50
C GLN A 65 13.61 12.13 -24.63
N LEU A 66 13.91 12.50 -25.88
CA LEU A 66 13.86 11.61 -27.03
C LEU A 66 15.08 10.69 -27.09
N ASP A 67 16.27 11.23 -26.83
CA ASP A 67 17.52 10.46 -26.81
C ASP A 67 17.56 9.46 -25.64
N GLY A 68 16.95 9.82 -24.52
CA GLY A 68 16.91 8.99 -23.33
C GLY A 68 18.22 9.01 -22.54
N GLU A 69 18.09 8.89 -21.22
CA GLU A 69 19.22 8.98 -20.31
C GLU A 69 20.08 7.70 -20.34
N SER A 70 21.41 7.87 -20.41
CA SER A 70 22.35 6.75 -20.41
C SER A 70 22.38 5.99 -19.08
N LEU A 71 22.66 4.69 -19.14
CA LEU A 71 22.77 3.84 -17.95
C LEU A 71 23.89 4.33 -17.02
N ASP A 72 25.04 4.72 -17.57
CA ASP A 72 26.19 5.21 -16.79
C ASP A 72 25.83 6.48 -15.98
N TYR A 73 25.07 7.40 -16.58
CA TYR A 73 24.63 8.60 -15.89
C TYR A 73 23.60 8.30 -14.79
N LYS A 74 22.75 7.28 -14.99
CA LYS A 74 21.86 6.76 -13.92
C LYS A 74 22.65 6.19 -12.76
N LEU A 75 23.58 5.28 -13.04
CA LEU A 75 24.41 4.60 -12.04
C LEU A 75 25.28 5.59 -11.24
N GLN A 76 25.78 6.65 -11.87
CA GLN A 76 26.62 7.64 -11.18
C GLN A 76 25.87 8.41 -10.09
N ARG A 77 24.54 8.53 -10.18
CA ARG A 77 23.70 9.20 -9.17
C ARG A 77 23.18 8.23 -8.10
N GLU A 78 23.29 6.94 -8.33
CA GLU A 78 22.89 5.92 -7.37
C GLU A 78 23.86 5.97 -6.18
N SER A 79 23.33 6.16 -4.98
CA SER A 79 24.06 5.93 -3.76
C SER A 79 23.80 4.49 -3.34
N PHE A 80 24.86 3.70 -3.13
CA PHE A 80 24.72 2.39 -2.49
C PHE A 80 23.99 2.55 -1.15
N GLU A 81 23.09 1.62 -0.89
CA GLU A 81 22.43 1.54 0.40
C GLU A 81 23.49 1.35 1.48
N ARG A 82 23.42 2.15 2.55
CA ARG A 82 24.30 1.96 3.69
C ARG A 82 23.81 0.74 4.46
N PRO A 83 24.71 -0.10 5.00
CA PRO A 83 24.32 -1.16 5.91
C PRO A 83 23.42 -0.59 7.00
N ALA A 84 22.24 -1.17 7.16
CA ALA A 84 21.34 -0.81 8.25
C ALA A 84 21.94 -1.35 9.54
N ASP A 85 22.33 -0.46 10.44
CA ASP A 85 22.68 -0.80 11.81
C ASP A 85 21.34 -0.88 12.56
N ASP A 86 20.66 -2.02 12.46
CA ASP A 86 19.34 -2.22 13.07
C ASP A 86 19.50 -2.59 14.55
N PRO A 87 19.17 -1.69 15.50
CA PRO A 87 19.28 -1.99 16.93
C PRO A 87 18.24 -3.02 17.40
N LEU A 88 17.26 -3.38 16.57
CA LEU A 88 16.26 -4.40 16.82
C LEU A 88 16.60 -5.75 16.16
N ALA A 89 17.69 -5.83 15.40
CA ALA A 89 18.16 -7.10 14.85
C ALA A 89 18.39 -8.09 16.00
N GLY A 90 17.72 -9.25 15.90
CA GLY A 90 17.92 -10.36 16.81
C GLY A 90 19.35 -10.92 16.69
N PRO A 91 19.84 -11.63 17.71
CA PRO A 91 21.11 -12.34 17.57
C PRO A 91 21.03 -13.37 16.42
N VAL A 92 21.99 -13.33 15.48
CA VAL A 92 22.11 -14.33 14.42
C VAL A 92 22.14 -15.73 15.03
N ASP A 93 21.39 -16.67 14.43
CA ASP A 93 21.47 -18.08 14.79
C ASP A 93 22.94 -18.55 14.73
N PRO A 94 23.47 -19.20 15.79
CA PRO A 94 24.87 -19.61 15.85
C PRO A 94 25.27 -20.58 14.72
N ASP A 95 24.33 -21.40 14.22
CA ASP A 95 24.60 -22.33 13.13
C ASP A 95 24.74 -21.58 11.79
N ILE A 96 23.95 -20.51 11.57
CA ILE A 96 24.06 -19.66 10.37
C ILE A 96 25.30 -18.77 10.47
N ALA A 97 25.58 -18.21 11.65
CA ALA A 97 26.77 -17.38 11.90
C ALA A 97 28.07 -18.17 11.72
N ALA A 98 28.06 -19.49 12.00
CA ALA A 98 29.23 -20.35 11.83
C ALA A 98 29.59 -20.63 10.36
N GLU A 99 28.63 -20.48 9.44
CA GLU A 99 28.83 -20.67 7.99
C GLU A 99 29.35 -19.39 7.29
N ALA A 100 29.35 -18.24 7.98
CA ALA A 100 29.84 -16.99 7.42
C ALA A 100 31.39 -16.97 7.34
N ASP A 101 31.93 -17.01 6.12
CA ASP A 101 33.37 -16.98 5.84
C ASP A 101 33.91 -15.61 5.43
N SER A 102 33.02 -14.62 5.30
CA SER A 102 33.29 -13.27 4.84
C SER A 102 32.38 -12.25 5.55
N GLU A 103 32.76 -10.98 5.51
CA GLU A 103 31.96 -9.89 6.09
C GLU A 103 30.63 -9.74 5.34
N GLU A 104 30.64 -9.94 4.01
CA GLU A 104 29.41 -10.00 3.22
C GLU A 104 28.53 -11.20 3.60
N ALA A 105 29.12 -12.39 3.83
CA ALA A 105 28.37 -13.56 4.28
C ALA A 105 27.79 -13.38 5.69
N ALA A 106 28.47 -12.65 6.58
CA ALA A 106 27.95 -12.34 7.91
C ALA A 106 26.74 -11.38 7.85
N ALA A 107 26.78 -10.38 6.96
CA ALA A 107 25.62 -9.51 6.72
C ALA A 107 24.44 -10.29 6.11
N GLN A 108 24.71 -11.20 5.19
CA GLN A 108 23.69 -12.06 4.59
C GLN A 108 23.11 -13.06 5.62
N ALA A 109 23.94 -13.60 6.51
CA ALA A 109 23.51 -14.51 7.58
C ALA A 109 22.48 -13.86 8.51
N GLN A 110 22.62 -12.57 8.81
CA GLN A 110 21.62 -11.82 9.57
C GLN A 110 20.28 -11.74 8.83
N LEU A 111 20.30 -11.40 7.54
CA LEU A 111 19.10 -11.34 6.70
C LEU A 111 18.43 -12.70 6.56
N ASP A 112 19.22 -13.76 6.40
CA ASP A 112 18.73 -15.13 6.27
C ASP A 112 18.14 -15.61 7.61
N ALA A 113 18.74 -15.25 8.75
CA ALA A 113 18.20 -15.54 10.08
C ALA A 113 16.80 -14.91 10.27
N ASP A 114 16.60 -13.67 9.85
CA ASP A 114 15.31 -12.98 9.96
C ASP A 114 14.19 -13.65 9.13
N VAL A 115 14.55 -14.33 8.03
CA VAL A 115 13.62 -15.07 7.17
C VAL A 115 13.36 -16.49 7.66
N ILE A 116 14.37 -17.13 8.26
CA ILE A 116 14.33 -18.53 8.68
C ILE A 116 13.76 -18.69 10.11
N ASP A 117 13.96 -17.72 10.99
CA ASP A 117 13.37 -17.73 12.33
C ASP A 117 11.83 -17.84 12.22
N PRO A 118 11.12 -18.57 13.10
CA PRO A 118 9.66 -18.74 13.15
C PRO A 118 8.74 -17.50 13.05
N GLY A 119 9.23 -16.33 12.65
CA GLY A 119 8.51 -15.09 12.59
C GLY A 119 8.40 -14.46 13.98
N PRO A 120 7.75 -13.29 14.08
CA PRO A 120 7.57 -12.63 15.36
C PRO A 120 6.88 -13.59 16.34
N THR A 121 7.45 -13.75 17.53
CA THR A 121 6.76 -14.44 18.62
C THR A 121 5.84 -13.48 19.33
N SER A 122 4.74 -14.00 19.87
CA SER A 122 3.87 -13.19 20.70
C SER A 122 4.43 -13.08 22.12
N ASP A 123 4.63 -11.87 22.64
CA ASP A 123 5.01 -11.60 24.02
C ASP A 123 3.76 -11.35 24.90
N PRO A 124 3.41 -12.27 25.83
CA PRO A 124 2.33 -12.10 26.81
C PRO A 124 2.42 -10.85 27.69
N HIS A 125 3.58 -10.20 27.74
CA HIS A 125 3.86 -9.04 28.57
C HIS A 125 4.17 -7.78 27.75
N SER A 126 3.80 -7.78 26.46
CA SER A 126 4.01 -6.66 25.57
C SER A 126 3.41 -5.36 26.13
N PRO A 127 4.20 -4.28 26.24
CA PRO A 127 3.69 -2.99 26.70
C PRO A 127 2.89 -2.25 25.62
N VAL A 128 2.89 -2.75 24.38
CA VAL A 128 2.33 -2.04 23.20
C VAL A 128 1.03 -2.69 22.70
N SER A 129 0.88 -4.00 22.83
CA SER A 129 -0.27 -4.73 22.30
C SER A 129 -0.92 -5.63 23.35
N ILE A 130 -2.22 -5.41 23.60
CA ILE A 130 -3.05 -6.29 24.43
C ILE A 130 -3.36 -7.63 23.76
N TYR A 131 -3.18 -7.72 22.44
CA TYR A 131 -3.40 -8.94 21.67
C TYR A 131 -2.14 -9.81 21.62
N ASP A 132 -1.10 -9.41 22.34
CA ASP A 132 0.12 -10.16 22.45
C ASP A 132 0.02 -11.08 23.67
N HIS A 133 -0.49 -12.30 23.45
CA HIS A 133 -0.90 -13.23 24.51
C HIS A 133 -0.07 -14.52 24.52
N GLY A 134 1.03 -14.57 23.77
CA GLY A 134 1.93 -15.72 23.67
C GLY A 134 1.44 -16.86 22.79
N GLN A 135 0.36 -16.66 22.04
CA GLN A 135 -0.30 -17.73 21.26
C GLN A 135 -0.23 -17.53 19.74
N LEU A 136 0.55 -16.55 19.25
CA LEU A 136 0.73 -16.35 17.81
C LEU A 136 1.34 -17.60 17.17
N GLY A 137 0.69 -18.11 16.12
CA GLY A 137 1.06 -19.35 15.45
C GLY A 137 0.68 -20.64 16.20
N SER A 138 0.01 -20.57 17.35
CA SER A 138 -0.55 -21.76 17.98
C SER A 138 -1.80 -22.24 17.22
N VAL A 139 -1.90 -23.55 17.02
CA VAL A 139 -3.12 -24.17 16.47
C VAL A 139 -4.22 -23.93 17.49
N ALA A 140 -5.32 -23.32 17.08
CA ALA A 140 -6.44 -23.07 17.97
C ALA A 140 -6.98 -24.38 18.56
N ASP A 141 -7.49 -24.30 19.79
CA ASP A 141 -8.07 -25.44 20.49
C ASP A 141 -9.31 -26.00 19.74
N ALA A 142 -9.94 -25.19 18.88
CA ALA A 142 -11.05 -25.56 18.01
C ALA A 142 -11.03 -24.81 16.67
N GLU A 143 -11.38 -25.50 15.58
CA GLU A 143 -11.67 -24.91 14.28
C GLU A 143 -13.08 -24.31 14.29
N VAL A 144 -13.27 -23.15 13.65
CA VAL A 144 -14.59 -22.51 13.53
C VAL A 144 -15.33 -23.14 12.36
N GLY A 145 -16.52 -23.69 12.62
CA GLY A 145 -17.41 -24.22 11.60
C GLY A 145 -18.32 -23.17 10.96
N ARG A 146 -19.44 -23.61 10.38
CA ARG A 146 -20.41 -22.70 9.75
C ARG A 146 -21.13 -21.88 10.81
N LEU A 147 -21.01 -20.57 10.74
CA LEU A 147 -21.80 -19.64 11.57
C LEU A 147 -23.24 -19.57 11.05
N VAL A 148 -24.20 -19.77 11.96
CA VAL A 148 -25.64 -19.72 11.68
C VAL A 148 -26.31 -18.77 12.65
N GLU A 149 -27.09 -17.84 12.12
CA GLU A 149 -27.90 -16.92 12.93
C GLU A 149 -29.07 -17.68 13.59
N PRO A 150 -29.63 -17.18 14.71
CA PRO A 150 -30.74 -17.83 15.40
C PRO A 150 -31.97 -18.13 14.53
N ASP A 151 -32.19 -17.36 13.46
CA ASP A 151 -33.31 -17.47 12.53
C ASP A 151 -32.98 -18.34 11.28
N GLU A 152 -31.78 -18.92 11.25
CA GLU A 152 -31.24 -19.76 10.18
C GLU A 152 -31.24 -19.07 8.79
N GLY A 153 -31.38 -17.75 8.73
CA GLY A 153 -31.49 -16.97 7.49
C GLY A 153 -32.78 -17.21 6.69
N ALA A 154 -33.76 -17.92 7.27
CA ALA A 154 -35.02 -18.28 6.62
C ALA A 154 -36.26 -17.88 7.43
N HIS A 155 -36.10 -17.56 8.72
CA HIS A 155 -37.18 -17.15 9.60
C HIS A 155 -37.23 -15.62 9.75
N SER A 156 -38.23 -15.14 10.48
CA SER A 156 -38.30 -13.72 10.83
C SER A 156 -37.23 -13.41 11.86
N ASP A 157 -36.39 -12.43 11.58
CA ASP A 157 -35.36 -11.98 12.50
C ASP A 157 -35.98 -11.40 13.79
N LEU A 158 -35.63 -12.01 14.92
CA LEU A 158 -36.05 -11.62 16.26
C LEU A 158 -34.88 -11.09 17.09
N GLU A 159 -33.65 -11.21 16.59
CA GLU A 159 -32.43 -10.84 17.29
C GLU A 159 -31.90 -9.55 16.68
N THR A 160 -31.83 -8.48 17.47
CA THR A 160 -31.42 -7.19 16.92
C THR A 160 -29.89 -7.09 16.81
N ASP A 161 -29.17 -7.89 17.60
CA ASP A 161 -27.73 -7.92 17.61
C ASP A 161 -27.20 -8.86 16.50
N ASN A 162 -26.06 -8.51 15.90
CA ASN A 162 -25.41 -9.37 14.91
C ASN A 162 -24.66 -10.51 15.62
N VAL A 163 -25.40 -11.56 15.96
CA VAL A 163 -24.88 -12.74 16.67
C VAL A 163 -25.19 -14.02 15.89
N ALA A 164 -24.24 -14.95 15.90
CA ALA A 164 -24.37 -16.26 15.29
C ALA A 164 -23.73 -17.33 16.18
N TYR A 165 -24.15 -18.58 16.03
CA TYR A 165 -23.52 -19.73 16.68
C TYR A 165 -22.84 -20.63 15.65
N ASP A 166 -21.74 -21.24 16.06
CA ASP A 166 -21.07 -22.25 15.24
C ASP A 166 -21.92 -23.54 15.19
N ALA A 167 -22.42 -23.87 14.00
CA ALA A 167 -23.20 -25.09 13.74
C ALA A 167 -22.33 -26.28 13.31
N GLY A 168 -21.00 -26.15 13.35
CA GLY A 168 -20.03 -27.15 12.97
C GLY A 168 -19.80 -27.24 11.46
N SER A 169 -19.00 -28.22 11.05
CA SER A 169 -18.64 -28.43 9.65
C SER A 169 -19.82 -28.97 8.83
N ALA A 170 -20.05 -28.40 7.64
CA ALA A 170 -21.16 -28.78 6.75
C ALA A 170 -20.94 -30.14 6.01
N GLY A 171 -20.10 -31.03 6.56
CA GLY A 171 -19.86 -32.38 6.02
C GLY A 171 -18.95 -32.45 4.78
N GLY A 172 -18.43 -31.32 4.28
CA GLY A 172 -17.56 -31.25 3.09
C GLY A 172 -16.05 -31.24 3.36
N GLY A 173 -15.63 -31.29 4.63
CA GLY A 173 -14.27 -30.91 5.02
C GLY A 173 -14.09 -29.39 4.99
N ALA A 174 -13.24 -28.85 5.86
CA ALA A 174 -12.96 -27.43 5.90
C ALA A 174 -12.21 -27.00 4.62
N SER A 175 -12.66 -25.92 4.00
CA SER A 175 -11.91 -25.23 2.95
C SER A 175 -10.66 -24.55 3.51
N ALA A 176 -9.73 -24.15 2.65
CA ALA A 176 -8.54 -23.42 3.07
C ALA A 176 -8.88 -22.09 3.77
N GLU A 177 -9.99 -21.46 3.40
CA GLU A 177 -10.46 -20.21 4.02
C GLU A 177 -11.05 -20.47 5.41
N GLU A 178 -11.79 -21.56 5.59
CA GLU A 178 -12.31 -21.96 6.91
C GLU A 178 -11.18 -22.35 7.87
N LEU A 179 -10.14 -23.03 7.38
CA LEU A 179 -8.95 -23.36 8.17
C LEU A 179 -8.10 -22.14 8.55
N ALA A 180 -8.26 -21.02 7.85
CA ALA A 180 -7.58 -19.78 8.20
C ALA A 180 -8.27 -19.05 9.38
N ILE A 181 -9.55 -19.34 9.64
CA ILE A 181 -10.33 -18.73 10.72
C ILE A 181 -10.29 -19.62 11.96
N HIS A 182 -9.99 -19.03 13.11
CA HIS A 182 -9.95 -19.73 14.38
C HIS A 182 -10.36 -18.82 15.54
N GLU A 183 -10.85 -19.42 16.63
CA GLU A 183 -11.16 -18.65 17.84
C GLU A 183 -9.88 -18.17 18.52
N THR A 184 -9.79 -16.87 18.77
CA THR A 184 -8.75 -16.28 19.63
C THR A 184 -9.29 -16.16 21.05
N ARG A 185 -8.49 -16.52 22.07
CA ARG A 185 -8.88 -16.21 23.45
C ARG A 185 -8.90 -14.70 23.65
N PRO A 186 -9.93 -14.14 24.31
CA PRO A 186 -9.90 -12.75 24.69
C PRO A 186 -8.70 -12.49 25.62
N PRO A 187 -8.10 -11.29 25.57
CA PRO A 187 -7.02 -10.94 26.47
C PRO A 187 -7.51 -11.06 27.92
N GLY A 188 -6.62 -11.54 28.81
CA GLY A 188 -6.92 -11.62 30.23
C GLY A 188 -7.29 -10.23 30.77
N ALA A 189 -8.32 -10.15 31.62
CA ALA A 189 -8.63 -8.91 32.30
C ALA A 189 -7.46 -8.57 33.25
N HIS A 190 -6.79 -7.44 32.99
CA HIS A 190 -5.76 -6.88 33.87
C HIS A 190 -6.38 -6.14 35.07
#